data_AF-A0A660ZHA0-F1
#
_entry.id   AF-A0A660ZHA0-F1
#
_cell.length_a   1.000
_cell.length_b   1.000
_cell.length_c   1.000
_cell.angle_alpha   90.00
_cell.angle_beta   90.00
_cell.angle_gamma   90.00
#
_symmetry.space_group_name_H-M   'P 1'
#
loop_
_entity.id
_entity.type
_entity.pdbx_description
1 polymer ?
#
loop_
_entity_poly.entity_id
_entity_poly.type
_entity_poly.pdbx_seq_one_letter_code
_entity_poly.pdbx_strand_id
1 'polypeptide(L)'
;MKCKICGKRAVIKLRQHNLALCEEHFIERFRREVERTIRKYGMFDRGQSVLVAVSGGKDSLSLLHVLKSLDYEVTGFFIDLGIEGISEKARAKVEELASRLDVELVILSLKEKYGESLPEIAKRRPRHRICSLCGMIKRYLMNKTAYDLG
;
A
#
# COMPACT_ATOMS: atom_id res chain seq x y z
N MET A 1 -28.79 3.33 13.78
CA MET A 1 -28.78 2.11 12.94
C MET A 1 -28.11 0.97 13.70
N LYS A 2 -28.59 -0.27 13.55
CA LYS A 2 -28.02 -1.46 14.20
C LYS A 2 -27.21 -2.29 13.19
N CYS A 3 -26.17 -2.96 13.67
CA CYS A 3 -25.42 -3.94 12.91
C CYS A 3 -26.35 -5.10 12.54
N LYS A 4 -26.37 -5.49 11.27
CA LYS A 4 -27.21 -6.61 10.80
C LYS A 4 -26.72 -7.98 11.27
N ILE A 5 -25.49 -8.10 11.79
CA ILE A 5 -24.94 -9.37 12.27
C ILE A 5 -25.19 -9.54 13.77
N CYS A 6 -24.81 -8.57 14.61
CA CYS A 6 -24.89 -8.69 16.07
C CYS A 6 -25.87 -7.74 16.77
N GLY A 7 -26.57 -6.86 16.05
CA GLY A 7 -27.52 -5.91 16.65
C GLY A 7 -26.91 -4.72 17.42
N LYS A 8 -25.59 -4.71 17.70
CA LYS A 8 -24.85 -3.57 18.28
C LYS A 8 -25.00 -2.31 17.40
N ARG A 9 -24.62 -1.13 17.91
CA ARG A 9 -24.59 0.11 17.12
C ARG A 9 -23.73 -0.07 15.86
N ALA A 10 -24.31 0.19 14.68
CA ALA A 10 -23.54 0.18 13.43
C ALA A 10 -22.79 1.51 13.25
N VAL A 11 -21.56 1.42 12.73
CA VAL A 11 -20.68 2.57 12.44
C VAL A 11 -20.65 2.89 10.95
N ILE A 12 -21.03 1.93 10.09
CA ILE A 12 -21.05 2.10 8.64
C ILE A 12 -22.30 1.45 8.00
N LYS A 13 -22.82 2.06 6.94
CA LYS A 13 -23.87 1.49 6.08
C LYS A 13 -23.35 1.38 4.65
N LEU A 14 -23.11 0.15 4.21
CA LEU A 14 -22.71 -0.20 2.85
C LEU A 14 -23.96 -0.19 1.96
N ARG A 15 -24.21 0.95 1.30
CA ARG A 15 -25.44 1.18 0.52
C ARG A 15 -25.63 0.16 -0.59
N GLN A 16 -24.58 -0.17 -1.33
CA GLN A 16 -24.61 -1.15 -2.42
C GLN A 16 -25.07 -2.55 -1.99
N HIS A 17 -24.89 -2.90 -0.72
CA HIS A 17 -25.30 -4.19 -0.16
C HIS A 17 -26.50 -4.08 0.79
N ASN A 18 -27.07 -2.88 0.96
CA ASN A 18 -28.07 -2.57 1.97
C ASN A 18 -27.72 -3.16 3.36
N LEU A 19 -26.45 -3.01 3.77
CA LEU A 19 -25.87 -3.69 4.93
C LEU A 19 -25.27 -2.68 5.90
N ALA A 20 -25.73 -2.68 7.15
CA ALA A 20 -25.17 -1.85 8.22
C ALA A 20 -24.35 -2.73 9.18
N LEU A 21 -23.13 -2.32 9.51
CA LEU A 21 -22.18 -3.10 10.30
C LEU A 21 -21.60 -2.28 11.45
N CYS A 22 -21.33 -2.94 12.58
CA CYS A 22 -20.44 -2.40 13.61
C CYS A 22 -18.98 -2.55 13.12
N GLU A 23 -18.05 -1.95 13.86
CA GLU A 23 -16.62 -1.93 13.51
C GLU A 23 -16.05 -3.34 13.31
N GLU A 24 -16.20 -4.22 14.30
CA GLU A 24 -15.72 -5.62 14.28
C GLU A 24 -16.14 -6.35 13.00
N HIS A 25 -17.45 -6.37 12.72
CA HIS A 25 -18.00 -7.09 11.56
C HIS A 25 -17.67 -6.41 10.22
N PHE A 26 -17.43 -5.10 10.21
CA PHE A 26 -16.96 -4.43 9.01
C PHE A 26 -15.52 -4.85 8.67
N ILE A 27 -14.62 -4.86 9.67
CA ILE A 27 -13.23 -5.29 9.48
C ILE A 27 -13.14 -6.76 9.09
N GLU A 28 -13.92 -7.64 9.72
CA GLU A 28 -13.99 -9.05 9.35
C GLU A 28 -14.46 -9.23 7.90
N ARG A 29 -15.54 -8.54 7.51
CA ARG A 29 -16.06 -8.59 6.13
C ARG A 29 -15.01 -8.07 5.14
N PHE A 30 -14.33 -6.98 5.45
CA PHE A 30 -13.29 -6.41 4.59
C PHE A 30 -12.14 -7.41 4.36
N ARG A 31 -11.62 -8.04 5.43
CA ARG A 31 -10.61 -9.11 5.33
C ARG A 31 -11.06 -10.26 4.43
N ARG A 32 -12.30 -10.72 4.62
CA ARG A 32 -12.90 -11.79 3.80
C ARG A 32 -13.06 -11.40 2.34
N GLU A 33 -13.40 -10.14 2.05
CA GLU A 33 -13.52 -9.65 0.67
C GLU A 33 -12.16 -9.57 -0.03
N VAL A 34 -11.11 -9.16 0.67
CA VAL A 34 -9.73 -9.18 0.17
C VAL A 34 -9.29 -10.61 -0.15
N GLU A 35 -9.39 -11.52 0.83
CA GLU A 35 -9.03 -12.94 0.65
C GLU A 35 -9.81 -13.59 -0.51
N ARG A 36 -11.12 -13.33 -0.58
CA ARG A 36 -11.97 -13.83 -1.67
C ARG A 36 -11.51 -13.32 -3.02
N THR A 37 -11.07 -12.06 -3.10
CA THR A 37 -10.62 -11.44 -4.35
C THR A 37 -9.31 -12.06 -4.82
N ILE A 38 -8.34 -12.22 -3.91
CA ILE A 38 -7.05 -12.87 -4.20
C ILE A 38 -7.28 -14.27 -4.78
N ARG A 39 -8.09 -15.09 -4.10
CA ARG A 39 -8.42 -16.45 -4.55
C ARG A 39 -9.20 -16.50 -5.86
N LYS A 40 -10.20 -15.61 -6.03
CA LYS A 40 -11.05 -15.57 -7.23
C LYS A 40 -10.23 -15.34 -8.50
N TYR A 41 -9.22 -14.49 -8.43
CA TYR A 41 -8.41 -14.12 -9.59
C TYR A 41 -7.06 -14.84 -9.65
N GLY A 42 -6.77 -15.76 -8.72
CA GLY A 42 -5.49 -16.48 -8.66
C GLY A 42 -4.30 -15.51 -8.61
N MET A 43 -4.39 -14.47 -7.77
CA MET A 43 -3.39 -13.38 -7.79
C MET A 43 -2.02 -13.84 -7.27
N PHE A 44 -2.02 -14.60 -6.17
CA PHE A 44 -0.85 -15.19 -5.53
C PHE A 44 -1.31 -16.18 -4.44
N ASP A 45 -0.41 -17.08 -4.03
CA ASP A 45 -0.61 -18.09 -3.01
C ASP A 45 0.13 -17.77 -1.69
N ARG A 46 -0.23 -18.46 -0.61
CA ARG A 46 0.32 -18.22 0.74
C ARG A 46 1.81 -18.50 0.90
N GLY A 47 2.38 -19.33 0.04
CA GLY A 47 3.82 -19.63 0.04
C GLY A 47 4.64 -18.72 -0.87
N GLN A 48 4.04 -17.68 -1.43
CA GLN A 48 4.74 -16.70 -2.27
C GLN A 48 4.96 -15.43 -1.48
N SER A 49 6.18 -14.89 -1.56
CA SER A 49 6.49 -13.57 -1.02
C SER A 49 5.85 -12.49 -1.89
N VAL A 50 5.21 -11.51 -1.25
CA VAL A 50 4.54 -10.40 -1.94
C VAL A 50 5.18 -9.07 -1.55
N LEU A 51 5.82 -8.43 -2.53
CA LEU A 51 6.31 -7.05 -2.39
C LEU A 51 5.16 -6.04 -2.52
N VAL A 52 4.80 -5.39 -1.41
CA VAL A 52 3.71 -4.41 -1.37
C VAL A 52 4.27 -3.01 -1.50
N ALA A 53 4.02 -2.34 -2.63
CA ALA A 53 4.40 -0.94 -2.81
C ALA A 53 3.54 -0.01 -1.91
N VAL A 54 4.16 0.58 -0.89
CA VAL A 54 3.52 1.44 0.10
C VAL A 54 3.89 2.89 -0.16
N SER A 55 2.90 3.77 -0.25
CA SER A 55 3.10 5.20 -0.58
C SER A 55 2.91 6.13 0.61
N GLY A 56 2.56 5.62 1.79
CA GLY A 56 2.10 6.40 2.94
C GLY A 56 0.64 6.88 2.83
N GLY A 57 -0.05 6.51 1.76
CA GLY A 57 -1.49 6.72 1.58
C GLY A 57 -2.31 5.59 2.23
N LYS A 58 -3.56 5.89 2.61
CA LYS A 58 -4.44 4.94 3.29
C LYS A 58 -4.60 3.62 2.54
N ASP A 59 -4.69 3.65 1.20
CA ASP A 59 -5.01 2.47 0.41
C ASP A 59 -3.88 1.43 0.47
N SER A 60 -2.63 1.87 0.29
CA SER A 60 -1.46 0.98 0.33
C SER A 60 -1.05 0.60 1.76
N LEU A 61 -1.26 1.50 2.73
CA LEU A 61 -1.10 1.18 4.16
C LEU A 61 -2.12 0.11 4.62
N SER A 62 -3.39 0.27 4.24
CA SER A 62 -4.44 -0.71 4.52
C SER A 62 -4.18 -2.03 3.79
N LEU A 63 -3.64 -2.00 2.57
CA LEU A 63 -3.27 -3.21 1.83
C LEU A 63 -2.16 -3.99 2.56
N LEU A 64 -1.07 -3.33 2.97
CA LEU A 64 -0.01 -3.99 3.73
C LEU A 64 -0.57 -4.60 5.03
N HIS A 65 -1.37 -3.81 5.75
CA HIS A 65 -1.98 -4.25 7.00
C HIS A 65 -2.88 -5.47 6.82
N VAL A 66 -3.77 -5.44 5.83
CA VAL A 66 -4.75 -6.53 5.65
C VAL A 66 -4.07 -7.81 5.19
N LEU A 67 -3.07 -7.73 4.30
CA LEU A 67 -2.32 -8.91 3.84
C LEU A 67 -1.53 -9.54 4.99
N LYS A 68 -0.82 -8.74 5.79
CA LYS A 68 -0.16 -9.26 7.00
C LYS A 68 -1.16 -9.89 7.97
N SER A 69 -2.33 -9.28 8.18
CA SER A 69 -3.37 -9.82 9.08
C SER A 69 -4.07 -11.09 8.56
N LEU A 70 -3.86 -11.42 7.29
CA LEU A 70 -4.34 -12.64 6.65
C LEU A 70 -3.24 -13.71 6.57
N ASP A 71 -2.10 -13.50 7.24
CA ASP A 71 -0.93 -14.39 7.26
C ASP A 71 -0.32 -14.64 5.88
N TYR A 72 -0.22 -13.60 5.05
CA TYR A 72 0.64 -13.62 3.85
C TYR A 72 2.05 -13.16 4.18
N GLU A 73 3.04 -13.77 3.51
CA GLU A 73 4.43 -13.29 3.50
C GLU A 73 4.51 -12.00 2.68
N VAL A 74 4.73 -10.88 3.37
CA VAL A 74 4.75 -9.55 2.76
C VAL A 74 5.98 -8.77 3.16
N THR A 75 6.57 -8.09 2.18
CA THR A 75 7.61 -7.08 2.37
C THR A 75 7.07 -5.73 1.91
N GLY A 76 7.17 -4.71 2.73
CA GLY A 76 6.83 -3.34 2.35
C GLY A 76 7.89 -2.75 1.44
N PHE A 77 7.48 -1.98 0.43
CA PHE A 77 8.40 -1.25 -0.44
C PHE A 77 8.01 0.23 -0.57
N PHE A 78 8.86 1.12 -0.08
CA PHE A 78 8.69 2.56 -0.20
C PHE A 78 9.70 3.17 -1.19
N ILE A 79 9.20 4.00 -2.11
CA ILE A 79 10.03 4.76 -3.04
C ILE A 79 10.05 6.21 -2.57
N ASP A 80 11.19 6.66 -2.08
CA ASP A 80 11.41 8.07 -1.79
C ASP A 80 11.76 8.84 -3.07
N LEU A 81 10.85 9.72 -3.48
CA LEU A 81 10.97 10.54 -4.68
C LEU A 81 11.71 11.87 -4.44
N GLY A 82 12.13 12.14 -3.19
CA GLY A 82 12.79 13.40 -2.79
C GLY A 82 11.89 14.62 -2.99
N ILE A 83 10.58 14.51 -2.71
CA ILE A 83 9.66 15.64 -2.76
C ILE A 83 9.59 16.25 -1.35
N GLU A 84 10.25 17.39 -1.19
CA GLU A 84 10.39 18.07 0.10
C GLU A 84 9.06 18.24 0.85
N GLY A 85 9.06 17.83 2.12
CA GLY A 85 7.91 17.90 3.03
C GLY A 85 6.83 16.85 2.79
N ILE A 86 6.85 16.15 1.65
CA ILE A 86 5.89 15.10 1.29
C ILE A 86 6.51 13.72 1.47
N SER A 87 7.71 13.52 0.93
CA SER A 87 8.46 12.26 1.00
C SER A 87 8.71 11.84 2.45
N GLU A 88 9.17 12.76 3.30
CA GLU A 88 9.53 12.51 4.69
C GLU A 88 8.30 12.14 5.51
N LYS A 89 7.18 12.86 5.33
CA LYS A 89 5.90 12.55 6.00
C LYS A 89 5.31 11.22 5.55
N ALA A 90 5.47 10.89 4.26
CA ALA A 90 5.01 9.60 3.74
C ALA A 90 5.87 8.46 4.30
N ARG A 91 7.19 8.63 4.28
CA ARG A 91 8.17 7.68 4.82
C ARG A 91 7.91 7.37 6.28
N ALA A 92 7.74 8.39 7.13
CA ALA A 92 7.48 8.22 8.55
C ALA A 92 6.25 7.34 8.82
N LYS A 93 5.16 7.54 8.07
CA LYS A 93 3.94 6.70 8.20
C LYS A 93 4.17 5.25 7.80
N VAL A 94 5.00 5.02 6.77
CA VAL A 94 5.31 3.67 6.29
C VAL A 94 6.22 2.95 7.28
N GLU A 95 7.25 3.63 7.78
CA GLU A 95 8.15 3.10 8.81
C GLU A 95 7.40 2.78 10.11
N GLU A 96 6.52 3.68 10.57
CA GLU A 96 5.66 3.44 11.73
C GLU A 96 4.78 2.20 11.55
N LEU A 97 4.12 2.07 10.39
CA LEU A 97 3.26 0.92 10.12
C LEU A 97 4.08 -0.38 10.05
N ALA A 98 5.20 -0.38 9.33
CA ALA A 98 6.05 -1.56 9.17
C ALA A 98 6.58 -2.04 10.52
N SER A 99 7.06 -1.11 11.35
CA SER A 99 7.50 -1.40 12.72
C SER A 99 6.37 -1.98 13.57
N ARG A 100 5.17 -1.37 13.55
CA ARG A 100 4.02 -1.84 14.32
C ARG A 100 3.53 -3.23 13.90
N LEU A 101 3.72 -3.60 12.64
CA LEU A 101 3.26 -4.89 12.09
C LEU A 101 4.34 -5.96 12.07
N ASP A 102 5.58 -5.63 12.48
CA ASP A 102 6.75 -6.49 12.32
C ASP A 102 6.86 -7.03 10.88
N VAL A 103 6.97 -6.08 9.95
CA VAL A 103 7.09 -6.32 8.52
C VAL A 103 8.39 -5.70 8.03
N GLU A 104 9.15 -6.48 7.25
CA GLU A 104 10.33 -5.98 6.56
C GLU A 104 9.95 -4.82 5.62
N LEU A 105 10.76 -3.75 5.64
CA LEU A 105 10.54 -2.57 4.81
C LEU A 105 11.79 -2.26 3.99
N VAL A 106 11.65 -2.34 2.68
CA VAL A 106 12.65 -1.89 1.72
C VAL A 106 12.38 -0.43 1.36
N ILE A 107 13.39 0.42 1.52
CA ILE A 107 13.32 1.84 1.15
C ILE A 107 14.31 2.11 0.02
N LEU A 108 13.83 2.72 -1.07
CA LEU A 108 14.67 3.15 -2.17
C LEU A 108 14.53 4.66 -2.36
N SER A 109 15.60 5.40 -2.09
CA SER A 109 15.70 6.83 -2.38
C SER A 109 16.19 7.07 -3.80
N LEU A 110 15.39 7.80 -4.58
CA LEU A 110 15.75 8.18 -5.94
C LEU A 110 17.01 9.05 -5.93
N LYS A 111 17.12 9.96 -4.95
CA LYS A 111 18.26 10.85 -4.79
C LYS A 111 19.54 10.10 -4.46
N GLU A 112 19.48 9.13 -3.55
CA GLU A 112 20.64 8.32 -3.17
C GLU A 112 21.08 7.39 -4.30
N LYS A 113 20.12 6.74 -4.97
CA LYS A 113 20.41 5.71 -5.99
C LYS A 113 20.81 6.29 -7.34
N TYR A 114 20.24 7.44 -7.73
CA TYR A 114 20.42 8.01 -9.08
C TYR A 114 20.95 9.44 -9.08
N GLY A 115 21.25 10.03 -7.92
CA GLY A 115 21.82 11.36 -7.78
C GLY A 115 20.82 12.52 -7.96
N GLU A 116 19.60 12.25 -8.42
CA GLU A 116 18.55 13.24 -8.66
C GLU A 116 17.21 12.85 -8.00
N SER A 117 16.50 13.82 -7.44
CA SER A 117 15.12 13.70 -6.98
C SER A 117 14.12 13.90 -8.12
N LEU A 118 12.86 13.52 -7.91
CA LEU A 118 11.82 13.70 -8.94
C LEU A 118 11.64 15.19 -9.32
N PRO A 119 11.61 16.17 -8.39
CA PRO A 119 11.60 17.58 -8.74
C PRO A 119 12.80 18.03 -9.58
N GLU A 120 14.01 17.53 -9.30
CA GLU A 120 15.22 17.85 -10.08
C GLU A 120 15.13 17.30 -11.51
N ILE A 121 14.72 16.04 -11.66
CA ILE A 121 14.50 15.41 -12.97
C ILE A 121 13.44 16.19 -13.77
N ALA A 122 12.34 16.59 -13.12
CA ALA A 122 11.26 17.35 -13.77
C ALA A 122 11.75 18.72 -14.27
N LYS A 123 12.59 19.42 -13.48
CA LYS A 123 13.23 20.68 -13.92
C LYS A 123 14.12 20.48 -15.15
N ARG A 124 14.88 19.39 -15.21
CA ARG A 124 15.75 19.03 -16.36
C ARG A 124 14.97 18.55 -17.60
N ARG A 125 13.72 18.13 -17.41
CA ARG A 125 12.83 17.59 -18.45
C ARG A 125 11.52 18.38 -18.54
N PRO A 126 11.57 19.70 -18.83
CA PRO A 126 10.39 20.59 -18.72
C PRO A 126 9.26 20.24 -19.71
N ARG A 127 9.56 19.51 -20.79
CA ARG A 127 8.56 19.02 -21.75
C ARG A 127 7.69 17.89 -21.19
N HIS A 128 8.10 17.25 -20.10
CA HIS A 128 7.35 16.15 -19.48
C HIS A 128 6.70 16.61 -18.17
N ARG A 129 5.41 16.30 -18.03
CA ARG A 129 4.70 16.53 -16.75
C ARG A 129 5.30 15.67 -15.65
N ILE A 130 5.54 16.25 -14.48
CA ILE A 130 6.14 15.57 -13.32
C ILE A 130 5.44 14.25 -12.96
N CYS A 131 4.12 14.19 -13.04
CA CYS A 131 3.34 12.98 -12.75
C CYS A 131 3.59 11.86 -13.78
N SER A 132 3.91 12.21 -15.04
CA SER A 132 4.26 11.22 -16.08
C SER A 132 5.61 10.58 -15.76
N LEU A 133 6.61 11.39 -15.41
CA LEU A 133 7.94 10.93 -14.96
C LEU A 133 7.81 10.08 -13.69
N CYS A 134 7.07 10.56 -12.70
CA CYS A 134 6.79 9.86 -11.44
C CYS A 134 6.21 8.47 -11.69
N GLY A 135 5.20 8.36 -12.56
CA GLY A 135 4.57 7.07 -12.89
C GLY A 135 5.53 6.10 -13.57
N MET A 136 6.34 6.58 -14.51
CA MET A 136 7.36 5.79 -15.21
C MET A 136 8.41 5.26 -14.23
N ILE A 137 8.98 6.15 -13.42
CA ILE A 137 10.02 5.83 -12.43
C ILE A 137 9.50 4.81 -11.42
N LYS A 138 8.33 5.06 -10.81
CA LYS A 138 7.77 4.15 -9.81
C LYS A 138 7.53 2.75 -10.38
N ARG A 139 6.93 2.64 -11.58
CA ARG A 139 6.66 1.33 -12.19
C ARG A 139 7.93 0.56 -12.48
N TYR A 140 8.95 1.22 -13.01
CA TYR A 140 10.26 0.60 -13.22
C TYR A 140 10.86 0.11 -11.91
N LEU A 141 10.89 0.96 -10.87
CA LEU A 141 11.49 0.61 -9.59
C LEU A 141 10.74 -0.51 -8.87
N MET A 142 9.39 -0.49 -8.88
CA MET A 142 8.59 -1.58 -8.31
C MET A 142 8.90 -2.91 -8.98
N ASN A 143 8.94 -2.93 -10.32
CA ASN A 143 9.24 -4.16 -11.05
C ASN A 143 10.68 -4.64 -10.83
N LYS A 144 11.64 -3.72 -10.89
CA LYS A 144 13.06 -4.06 -10.73
C LYS A 144 13.35 -4.58 -9.32
N THR A 145 12.85 -3.89 -8.29
CA THR A 145 13.06 -4.31 -6.90
C THR A 145 12.41 -5.66 -6.63
N ALA A 146 11.19 -5.90 -7.13
CA ALA A 146 10.56 -7.21 -7.02
C ALA A 146 11.42 -8.30 -7.68
N TYR A 147 11.87 -8.07 -8.91
CA TYR A 147 12.75 -9.01 -9.61
C TYR A 147 14.08 -9.28 -8.87
N ASP A 148 14.70 -8.24 -8.31
CA ASP A 148 15.98 -8.37 -7.61
C ASP A 148 15.85 -9.14 -6.28
N LEU A 149 14.68 -9.13 -5.63
CA LEU A 149 14.42 -9.80 -4.35
C LEU A 149 13.99 -11.27 -4.49
N GLY A 150 13.62 -11.70 -5.70
CA GLY A 150 13.07 -13.03 -5.98
C GLY A 150 11.56 -13.12 -5.81
#